data_AF-A0A519UGP8-F1
#
_entry.id   AF-A0A519UGP8-F1
#
_cell.length_a   1.000
_cell.length_b   1.000
_cell.length_c   1.000
_cell.angle_alpha   90.00
_cell.angle_beta   90.00
_cell.angle_gamma   90.00
#
_symmetry.space_group_name_H-M   'P 1'
#
loop_
_entity.id
_entity.type
_entity.pdbx_description
1 polymer ?
#
loop_
_entity_poly.entity_id
_entity_poly.type
_entity_poly.pdbx_seq_one_letter_code
_entity_poly.pdbx_strand_id
1 'polypeptide(L)'
;FEKSAFRNEPMWELAIQLKTLCPELPIINDPSHICGNRELIPYISQKALDLDMQGLMIESHIDPSVAWTDAKQQVTPAALEEMVSRFSLRKPESKNEEFADKLADLRKQIDKIDDLVIQKLAERMSITQKIGEFKRDNKVTILQVNRWDEIMQKRTAFAKALQLDVNFTEKFLELVHGESIRRQTEIMNAGKAEKGIAAEAHAEVK
;
A
#
# COMPACT_ATOMS: atom_id res chain seq x y z
N PHE A 1 5.66 9.78 21.95
CA PHE A 1 6.19 10.12 20.62
C PHE A 1 7.39 9.24 20.35
N GLU A 2 7.24 8.22 19.50
CA GLU A 2 8.39 7.45 19.02
C GLU A 2 9.32 8.41 18.27
N LYS A 3 10.62 8.39 18.60
CA LYS A 3 11.61 9.14 17.83
C LYS A 3 11.82 8.40 16.51
N SER A 4 11.24 8.94 15.43
CA SER A 4 11.63 8.53 14.08
C SER A 4 13.10 8.85 13.84
N ALA A 5 13.76 8.08 12.98
CA ALA A 5 15.11 8.36 12.52
C ALA A 5 15.18 9.64 11.66
N PHE A 6 14.03 10.10 11.16
CA PHE A 6 13.90 11.27 10.29
C PHE A 6 13.33 12.48 11.05
N ARG A 7 13.67 13.68 10.59
CA ARG A 7 13.05 14.93 11.07
C ARG A 7 11.63 15.07 10.54
N ASN A 8 11.43 14.72 9.27
CA ASN A 8 10.14 14.66 8.61
C ASN A 8 10.03 13.30 7.93
N GLU A 9 8.91 12.61 8.10
CA GLU A 9 8.65 11.38 7.34
C GLU A 9 8.62 11.72 5.84
N PRO A 10 9.35 10.97 4.99
CA PRO A 10 9.49 11.31 3.58
C PRO A 10 8.18 11.22 2.77
N MET A 11 7.13 10.60 3.31
CA MET A 11 5.80 10.49 2.70
C MET A 11 5.85 10.07 1.22
N TRP A 12 6.66 9.07 0.89
CA TRP A 12 6.91 8.64 -0.50
C TRP A 12 5.63 8.34 -1.28
N GLU A 13 4.59 7.86 -0.60
CA GLU A 13 3.27 7.60 -1.17
C GLU A 13 2.67 8.84 -1.87
N LEU A 14 2.84 10.04 -1.31
CA LEU A 14 2.33 11.27 -1.91
C LEU A 14 3.07 11.61 -3.21
N ALA A 15 4.39 11.45 -3.22
CA ALA A 15 5.18 11.69 -4.42
C ALA A 15 4.85 10.68 -5.53
N ILE A 16 4.65 9.41 -5.17
CA ILE A 16 4.24 8.35 -6.11
C ILE A 16 2.84 8.64 -6.68
N GLN A 17 1.88 9.05 -5.83
CA GLN A 17 0.54 9.45 -6.27
C GLN A 17 0.60 10.66 -7.21
N LEU A 18 1.40 11.67 -6.89
CA LEU A 18 1.58 12.86 -7.73
C LEU A 18 2.13 12.49 -9.11
N LYS A 19 3.15 11.63 -9.20
CA LYS A 19 3.65 11.15 -10.50
C LYS A 19 2.63 10.33 -11.26
N THR A 20 1.82 9.54 -10.57
CA THR A 20 0.72 8.78 -11.21
C THR A 20 -0.28 9.70 -11.90
N LEU A 21 -0.59 10.84 -11.26
CA LEU A 21 -1.55 11.82 -11.78
C LEU A 21 -0.92 12.78 -12.82
N CYS A 22 0.33 13.17 -12.61
CA CYS A 22 1.06 14.16 -13.40
C CYS A 22 2.46 13.62 -13.77
N PRO A 23 2.58 12.66 -14.71
CA PRO A 23 3.83 11.93 -14.98
C PRO A 23 4.97 12.82 -15.50
N GLU A 24 4.63 13.89 -16.23
CA GLU A 24 5.60 14.81 -16.82
C GLU A 24 6.06 15.92 -15.85
N LEU A 25 5.44 16.04 -14.67
CA LEU A 25 5.80 17.08 -13.70
C LEU A 25 7.15 16.74 -13.04
N PRO A 26 8.19 17.56 -13.19
CA PRO A 26 9.47 17.30 -12.53
C PRO A 26 9.33 17.42 -11.02
N ILE A 27 9.79 16.40 -10.29
CA ILE A 27 9.85 16.40 -8.82
C ILE A 27 11.31 16.45 -8.40
N ILE A 28 11.66 17.45 -7.58
CA ILE A 28 12.98 17.60 -6.96
C ILE A 28 12.84 17.28 -5.47
N ASN A 29 13.63 16.34 -4.97
CA ASN A 29 13.63 15.96 -3.56
C ASN A 29 14.62 16.79 -2.75
N ASP A 30 14.21 17.27 -1.58
CA ASP A 30 15.12 17.80 -0.57
C ASP A 30 15.39 16.74 0.51
N PRO A 31 16.47 15.95 0.38
CA PRO A 31 16.80 14.92 1.36
C PRO A 31 17.24 15.54 2.70
N SER A 32 17.79 16.75 2.70
CA SER A 32 18.39 17.40 3.85
C SER A 32 17.32 17.75 4.89
N HIS A 33 16.19 18.30 4.44
CA HIS A 33 15.04 18.62 5.27
C HIS A 33 14.32 17.37 5.82
N ILE A 34 14.28 16.28 5.06
CA ILE A 34 13.72 14.99 5.50
C ILE A 34 14.57 14.42 6.65
N CYS A 35 15.89 14.38 6.45
CA CYS A 35 16.82 13.78 7.40
C CYS A 35 16.98 14.62 8.67
N GLY A 36 17.08 15.95 8.54
CA GLY A 36 17.47 16.84 9.64
C GLY A 36 18.93 16.70 10.08
N ASN A 37 19.69 15.81 9.46
CA ASN A 37 21.11 15.57 9.66
C ASN A 37 21.77 15.14 8.34
N ARG A 38 23.11 15.23 8.27
CA ARG A 38 23.90 14.91 7.07
C ARG A 38 24.13 13.41 6.81
N GLU A 39 24.00 12.56 7.82
CA GLU A 39 24.37 11.14 7.73
C GLU A 39 23.40 10.34 6.85
N LEU A 40 22.11 10.69 6.90
CA LEU A 40 21.06 9.99 6.16
C LEU A 40 20.82 10.56 4.75
N ILE A 41 21.42 11.71 4.42
CA ILE A 41 21.25 12.37 3.11
C ILE A 41 21.57 11.43 1.94
N PRO A 42 22.68 10.66 1.94
CA PRO A 42 22.98 9.74 0.85
C PRO A 42 21.89 8.68 0.65
N TYR A 43 21.37 8.12 1.75
CA TYR A 43 20.35 7.08 1.70
C TYR A 43 19.02 7.62 1.14
N ILE A 44 18.55 8.76 1.63
CA ILE A 44 17.30 9.38 1.15
C ILE A 44 17.44 9.87 -0.29
N SER A 45 18.59 10.42 -0.65
CA SER A 45 18.90 10.83 -2.02
C SER A 45 18.81 9.65 -2.99
N GLN A 46 19.44 8.51 -2.66
CA GLN A 46 19.35 7.31 -3.51
C GLN A 46 17.91 6.81 -3.61
N LYS A 47 17.13 6.84 -2.52
CA LYS A 47 15.71 6.46 -2.55
C LYS A 47 14.87 7.38 -3.44
N ALA A 48 15.10 8.69 -3.40
CA ALA A 48 14.41 9.64 -4.28
C ALA A 48 14.73 9.35 -5.77
N LEU A 49 16.00 9.07 -6.08
CA LEU A 49 16.44 8.70 -7.44
C LEU A 49 15.85 7.35 -7.88
N ASP A 50 15.78 6.35 -6.99
CA ASP A 50 15.18 5.04 -7.26
C ASP A 50 13.66 5.15 -7.54
N LEU A 51 13.00 6.17 -6.99
CA LEU A 51 11.59 6.51 -7.25
C LEU A 51 11.42 7.43 -8.47
N ASP A 52 12.46 7.57 -9.29
CA ASP A 52 12.48 8.35 -10.52
C ASP A 52 12.14 9.83 -10.29
N MET A 53 12.63 10.43 -9.20
CA MET A 53 12.61 11.89 -9.04
C MET A 53 13.69 12.53 -9.93
N GLN A 54 13.38 13.67 -10.54
CA GLN A 54 14.20 14.29 -11.59
C GLN A 54 15.41 15.06 -11.04
N GLY A 55 15.48 15.28 -9.71
CA GLY A 55 16.60 15.97 -9.11
C GLY A 55 16.62 15.89 -7.59
N LEU A 56 17.73 16.36 -7.04
CA LEU A 56 17.97 16.50 -5.61
C LEU A 56 18.34 17.95 -5.30
N MET A 57 17.86 18.45 -4.17
CA MET A 57 18.24 19.75 -3.61
C MET A 57 19.06 19.50 -2.33
N ILE A 58 20.38 19.66 -2.44
CA ILE A 58 21.31 19.44 -1.32
C ILE A 58 22.11 20.71 -1.11
N GLU A 59 22.10 21.22 0.12
CA GLU A 59 22.86 22.41 0.49
C GLU A 59 24.29 22.04 0.89
N SER A 60 25.25 22.85 0.45
CA SER A 60 26.66 22.70 0.81
C SER A 60 27.26 23.98 1.38
N HIS A 61 28.10 23.85 2.41
CA HIS A 61 28.88 24.96 2.97
C HIS A 61 30.33 24.50 3.19
N ILE A 62 31.30 25.40 3.01
CA ILE A 62 32.74 25.07 3.16
C ILE A 62 33.03 24.55 4.57
N ASP A 63 32.38 25.17 5.58
CA ASP A 63 32.37 24.71 6.96
C ASP A 63 30.93 24.72 7.52
N PRO A 64 30.19 23.61 7.45
CA PRO A 64 28.81 23.56 7.91
C PRO A 64 28.62 23.93 9.39
N SER A 65 29.67 23.87 10.23
CA SER A 65 29.55 24.16 11.66
C SER A 65 29.26 25.64 11.97
N VAL A 66 29.62 26.54 11.05
CA VAL A 66 29.42 28.00 11.19
C VAL A 66 28.27 28.52 10.33
N ALA A 67 27.53 27.63 9.65
CA ALA A 67 26.42 28.03 8.80
C ALA A 67 25.31 28.68 9.63
N TRP A 68 24.77 29.79 9.12
CA TRP A 68 23.71 30.56 9.81
C TRP A 68 22.35 29.85 9.78
N THR A 69 22.15 28.95 8.83
CA THR A 69 20.93 28.16 8.63
C THR A 69 21.29 26.69 8.48
N ASP A 70 20.47 25.81 9.06
CA ASP A 70 20.49 24.35 8.88
C ASP A 70 21.89 23.67 8.87
N ALA A 71 22.83 24.18 9.67
CA ALA A 71 24.21 23.71 9.82
C ALA A 71 24.39 22.18 9.92
N LYS A 72 23.43 21.49 10.55
CA LYS A 72 23.46 20.02 10.71
C LYS A 72 23.08 19.24 9.44
N GLN A 73 22.36 19.89 8.52
CA GLN A 73 21.83 19.33 7.28
C GLN A 73 22.73 19.64 6.07
N GLN A 74 23.64 20.60 6.20
CA GLN A 74 24.59 20.94 5.13
C GLN A 74 25.78 20.00 5.11
N VAL A 75 26.26 19.69 3.89
CA VAL A 75 27.48 18.92 3.63
C VAL A 75 28.61 19.83 3.16
N THR A 76 29.85 19.36 3.15
CA THR A 76 30.94 20.09 2.49
C THR A 76 30.91 19.83 0.98
N PRO A 77 31.48 20.72 0.14
CA PRO A 77 31.59 20.48 -1.29
C PRO A 77 32.28 19.15 -1.64
N ALA A 78 33.34 18.78 -0.91
CA ALA A 78 34.05 17.52 -1.10
C ALA A 78 33.18 16.30 -0.74
N ALA A 79 32.41 16.37 0.35
CA ALA A 79 31.49 15.30 0.73
C ALA A 79 30.33 15.17 -0.27
N LEU A 80 29.86 16.28 -0.85
CA LEU A 80 28.86 16.25 -1.91
C LEU A 80 29.40 15.55 -3.17
N GLU A 81 30.63 15.84 -3.59
CA GLU A 81 31.27 15.18 -4.72
C GLU A 81 31.39 13.67 -4.51
N GLU A 82 31.89 13.24 -3.34
CA GLU A 82 31.96 11.83 -2.97
C GLU A 82 30.58 11.16 -3.01
N MET A 83 29.55 11.84 -2.49
CA MET A 83 28.18 11.33 -2.46
C MET A 83 27.61 11.16 -3.87
N VAL A 84 27.72 12.18 -4.72
CA VAL A 84 27.21 12.15 -6.10
C VAL A 84 27.89 11.04 -6.90
N SER A 85 29.19 10.83 -6.70
CA SER A 85 29.94 9.75 -7.38
C SER A 85 29.43 8.34 -7.04
N ARG A 86 28.75 8.18 -5.90
CA ARG A 86 28.22 6.89 -5.42
C ARG A 86 26.79 6.63 -5.84
N PHE A 87 26.06 7.63 -6.34
CA PHE A 87 24.67 7.43 -6.72
C PHE A 87 24.54 6.54 -7.94
N SER A 88 23.65 5.55 -7.84
CA SER A 88 23.29 4.68 -8.95
C SER A 88 22.11 5.31 -9.68
N LEU A 89 22.39 6.02 -10.77
CA LEU A 89 21.35 6.59 -11.64
C LEU A 89 20.81 5.52 -12.57
N ARG A 90 19.52 5.22 -12.42
CA ARG A 90 18.79 4.31 -13.29
C ARG A 90 17.99 5.15 -14.29
N LYS A 91 17.88 4.64 -15.52
CA LYS A 91 16.97 5.22 -16.52
C LYS A 91 15.60 4.58 -16.36
N PRO A 92 14.50 5.34 -16.43
CA PRO A 92 13.15 4.80 -16.30
C PRO A 92 12.82 3.80 -17.42
N GLU A 93 13.44 3.99 -18.59
CA GLU A 93 13.25 3.12 -19.75
C GLU A 93 14.59 2.66 -20.34
N SER A 94 14.59 1.41 -20.79
CA SER A 94 15.66 0.85 -21.62
C SER A 94 15.22 0.91 -23.08
N LYS A 95 16.08 1.42 -23.96
CA LYS A 95 15.85 1.43 -25.42
C LYS A 95 16.08 0.07 -26.08
N ASN A 96 16.37 -0.98 -25.31
CA ASN A 96 16.60 -2.32 -25.82
C ASN A 96 15.25 -3.00 -26.11
N GLU A 97 14.98 -3.31 -27.37
CA GLU A 97 13.76 -3.97 -27.82
C GLU A 97 13.57 -5.35 -27.18
N GLU A 98 14.63 -6.15 -27.05
CA GLU A 98 14.57 -7.47 -26.39
C GLU A 98 14.19 -7.34 -24.91
N PHE A 99 14.65 -6.27 -24.24
CA PHE A 99 14.24 -5.97 -22.87
C PHE A 99 12.76 -5.59 -22.79
N ALA A 100 12.30 -4.73 -23.70
CA ALA A 100 10.90 -4.30 -23.74
C ALA A 100 9.96 -5.50 -23.98
N ASP A 101 10.32 -6.38 -24.92
CA ASP A 101 9.55 -7.58 -25.24
C ASP A 101 9.48 -8.55 -24.06
N LYS A 102 10.62 -8.82 -23.41
CA LYS A 102 10.65 -9.71 -22.23
C LYS A 102 9.87 -9.12 -21.06
N LEU A 103 9.97 -7.82 -20.82
CA LEU A 103 9.20 -7.14 -19.78
C LEU A 103 7.70 -7.20 -20.08
N ALA A 104 7.31 -7.01 -21.34
CA ALA A 104 5.92 -7.13 -21.77
C ALA A 104 5.38 -8.55 -21.58
N ASP A 105 6.16 -9.59 -21.84
CA ASP A 105 5.76 -10.97 -21.58
C ASP A 105 5.57 -11.25 -20.08
N LEU A 106 6.52 -10.82 -19.24
CA LEU A 106 6.39 -10.96 -17.78
C LEU A 106 5.15 -10.23 -17.24
N ARG A 107 4.86 -9.03 -17.74
CA ARG A 107 3.64 -8.29 -17.38
C ARG A 107 2.38 -9.05 -17.77
N LYS A 108 2.33 -9.62 -18.98
CA LYS A 108 1.20 -10.48 -19.40
C LYS A 108 1.02 -11.70 -18.51
N GLN A 109 2.10 -12.27 -17.97
CA GLN A 109 2.00 -13.38 -17.01
C GLN A 109 1.40 -12.92 -15.68
N ILE A 110 1.77 -11.72 -15.19
CA ILE A 110 1.16 -11.10 -14.00
C ILE A 110 -0.32 -10.82 -14.24
N ASP A 111 -0.68 -10.19 -15.36
CA ASP A 111 -2.07 -9.84 -15.69
C ASP A 111 -2.99 -11.07 -15.64
N LYS A 112 -2.54 -12.22 -16.18
CA LYS A 112 -3.29 -13.48 -16.12
C LYS A 112 -3.49 -13.99 -14.70
N ILE A 113 -2.49 -13.83 -13.83
CA ILE A 113 -2.60 -14.24 -12.42
C ILE A 113 -3.56 -13.30 -11.69
N ASP A 114 -3.46 -12.01 -11.93
CA ASP A 114 -4.32 -11.00 -11.31
C ASP A 114 -5.79 -11.18 -11.69
N ASP A 115 -6.07 -11.49 -12.96
CA ASP A 115 -7.43 -11.87 -13.40
C ASP A 115 -7.98 -13.06 -12.60
N LEU A 116 -7.16 -14.10 -12.38
CA LEU A 116 -7.56 -15.27 -11.59
C LEU A 116 -7.77 -14.92 -10.11
N VAL A 117 -6.95 -14.04 -9.54
CA VAL A 117 -7.11 -13.56 -8.16
C VAL A 117 -8.46 -12.85 -8.00
N ILE A 118 -8.79 -11.93 -8.91
CA ILE A 118 -10.06 -11.20 -8.88
C ILE A 118 -11.25 -12.15 -9.07
N GLN A 119 -11.17 -13.08 -10.01
CA GLN A 119 -12.21 -14.10 -10.21
C GLN A 119 -12.44 -14.93 -8.94
N LYS A 120 -11.37 -15.39 -8.28
CA LYS A 120 -11.48 -16.18 -7.04
C LYS A 120 -12.01 -15.39 -5.87
N LEU A 121 -11.69 -14.10 -5.78
CA LEU A 121 -12.30 -13.20 -4.80
C LEU A 121 -13.81 -13.05 -5.06
N ALA A 122 -14.23 -12.87 -6.31
CA ALA A 122 -15.65 -12.79 -6.66
C ALA A 122 -16.42 -14.07 -6.30
N GLU A 123 -15.87 -15.25 -6.63
CA GLU A 123 -16.42 -16.56 -6.23
C GLU A 123 -16.57 -16.65 -4.70
N ARG A 124 -15.52 -16.24 -3.96
CA ARG A 124 -15.53 -16.22 -2.49
C ARG A 124 -16.61 -15.29 -1.94
N MET A 125 -16.86 -14.14 -2.56
CA MET A 125 -17.91 -13.22 -2.14
C MET A 125 -19.31 -13.75 -2.42
N SER A 126 -19.52 -14.48 -3.52
CA SER A 126 -20.79 -15.17 -3.79
C SER A 126 -21.11 -16.20 -2.69
N ILE A 127 -20.12 -16.99 -2.26
CA ILE A 127 -20.28 -17.93 -1.15
C ILE A 127 -20.58 -17.19 0.17
N THR A 128 -19.89 -16.08 0.41
CA THR A 128 -20.11 -15.25 1.60
C THR A 128 -21.55 -14.71 1.65
N GLN A 129 -22.12 -14.34 0.52
CA GLN A 129 -23.52 -13.92 0.41
C GLN A 129 -24.48 -15.05 0.80
N LYS A 130 -24.27 -16.27 0.26
CA LYS A 130 -25.07 -17.45 0.65
C LYS A 130 -24.97 -17.74 2.15
N ILE A 131 -23.80 -17.57 2.76
CA ILE A 131 -23.62 -17.70 4.22
C ILE A 131 -24.44 -16.64 4.96
N GLY A 132 -24.46 -15.39 4.49
CA GLY A 132 -25.27 -14.31 5.05
C GLY A 132 -26.77 -14.61 5.00
N GLU A 133 -27.28 -15.07 3.86
CA GLU A 133 -28.68 -15.49 3.68
C GLU A 133 -29.03 -16.64 4.63
N PHE A 134 -28.18 -17.67 4.69
CA PHE A 134 -28.38 -18.80 5.59
C PHE A 134 -28.40 -18.38 7.07
N LYS A 135 -27.48 -17.51 7.50
CA LYS A 135 -27.45 -16.98 8.88
C LYS A 135 -28.69 -16.15 9.18
N ARG A 136 -29.13 -15.30 8.26
CA ARG A 136 -30.35 -14.49 8.39
C ARG A 136 -31.57 -15.37 8.61
N ASP A 137 -31.74 -16.38 7.78
CA ASP A 137 -32.91 -17.26 7.79
C ASP A 137 -32.95 -18.11 9.07
N ASN A 138 -31.78 -18.46 9.62
CA ASN A 138 -31.62 -19.20 10.88
C ASN A 138 -31.44 -18.30 12.12
N LYS A 139 -31.56 -16.97 12.00
CA LYS A 139 -31.39 -16.00 13.10
C LYS A 139 -30.05 -16.11 13.85
N VAL A 140 -28.98 -16.45 13.14
CA VAL A 140 -27.61 -16.54 13.68
C VAL A 140 -26.88 -15.21 13.52
N THR A 141 -26.02 -14.87 14.48
CA THR A 141 -25.21 -13.64 14.42
C THR A 141 -24.09 -13.72 13.37
N ILE A 142 -23.70 -12.55 12.83
CA ILE A 142 -22.66 -12.46 11.79
C ILE A 142 -21.29 -12.87 12.35
N LEU A 143 -20.95 -12.34 13.53
CA LEU A 143 -19.61 -12.43 14.11
C LEU A 143 -19.32 -13.83 14.65
N GLN A 144 -18.25 -14.44 14.16
CA GLN A 144 -17.74 -15.74 14.62
C GLN A 144 -16.22 -15.65 14.81
N VAL A 145 -15.79 -15.20 15.99
CA VAL A 145 -14.39 -14.91 16.31
C VAL A 145 -13.49 -16.14 16.13
N ASN A 146 -13.90 -17.30 16.65
CA ASN A 146 -13.10 -18.53 16.55
C ASN A 146 -12.81 -18.94 15.10
N ARG A 147 -13.74 -18.65 14.18
CA ARG A 147 -13.55 -18.96 12.76
C ARG A 147 -12.49 -18.07 12.11
N TRP A 148 -12.42 -16.81 12.55
CA TRP A 148 -11.41 -15.87 12.08
C TRP A 148 -10.01 -16.31 12.51
N ASP A 149 -9.84 -16.67 13.79
CA ASP A 149 -8.56 -17.14 14.32
C ASP A 149 -8.06 -18.40 13.58
N GLU A 150 -8.96 -19.36 13.30
CA GLU A 150 -8.64 -20.53 12.49
C GLU A 150 -8.19 -20.19 11.06
N ILE A 151 -8.83 -19.20 10.43
CA ILE A 151 -8.48 -18.76 9.07
C ILE A 151 -7.09 -18.14 9.11
N MET A 152 -6.84 -17.22 10.05
CA MET A 152 -5.57 -16.52 10.18
C MET A 152 -4.42 -17.51 10.37
N GLN A 153 -4.51 -18.39 11.36
CA GLN A 153 -3.46 -19.37 11.63
C GLN A 153 -3.17 -20.27 10.43
N LYS A 154 -4.21 -20.86 9.83
CA LYS A 154 -4.04 -21.80 8.71
C LYS A 154 -3.50 -21.12 7.45
N ARG A 155 -3.94 -19.89 7.15
CA ARG A 155 -3.61 -19.21 5.89
C ARG A 155 -2.27 -18.52 5.97
N THR A 156 -1.92 -17.95 7.11
CA THR A 156 -0.58 -17.42 7.36
C THR A 156 0.47 -18.53 7.33
N ALA A 157 0.19 -19.71 7.91
CA ALA A 157 1.09 -20.86 7.83
C ALA A 157 1.30 -21.34 6.37
N PHE A 158 0.21 -21.39 5.59
CA PHE A 158 0.29 -21.77 4.18
C PHE A 158 1.03 -20.72 3.33
N ALA A 159 0.76 -19.44 3.55
CA ALA A 159 1.44 -18.34 2.86
C ALA A 159 2.95 -18.33 3.15
N LYS A 160 3.34 -18.61 4.40
CA LYS A 160 4.75 -18.78 4.78
C LYS A 160 5.42 -19.93 4.02
N ALA A 161 4.72 -21.05 3.83
CA ALA A 161 5.23 -22.18 3.03
C ALA A 161 5.41 -21.82 1.54
N LEU A 162 4.63 -20.87 1.03
CA LEU A 162 4.72 -20.31 -0.31
C LEU A 162 5.68 -19.11 -0.42
N GLN A 163 6.46 -18.82 0.64
CA GLN A 163 7.41 -17.69 0.69
C GLN A 163 6.75 -16.30 0.59
N LEU A 164 5.49 -16.18 1.00
CA LEU A 164 4.84 -14.88 1.15
C LEU A 164 5.15 -14.29 2.54
N ASP A 165 5.30 -12.97 2.57
CA ASP A 165 5.46 -12.25 3.83
C ASP A 165 4.22 -12.39 4.71
N VAL A 166 4.47 -12.60 6.01
CA VAL A 166 3.42 -12.83 7.00
C VAL A 166 2.58 -11.57 7.20
N ASN A 167 3.22 -10.41 7.36
CA ASN A 167 2.52 -9.16 7.62
C ASN A 167 1.65 -8.74 6.43
N PHE A 168 2.16 -8.93 5.21
CA PHE A 168 1.38 -8.75 3.99
C PHE A 168 0.14 -9.67 3.95
N THR A 169 0.33 -10.95 4.26
CA THR A 169 -0.75 -11.94 4.25
C THR A 169 -1.84 -11.62 5.26
N GLU A 170 -1.47 -11.25 6.48
CA GLU A 170 -2.42 -10.88 7.54
C GLU A 170 -3.28 -9.69 7.13
N LYS A 171 -2.65 -8.60 6.64
CA LYS A 171 -3.37 -7.42 6.15
C LYS A 171 -4.30 -7.73 4.98
N PHE A 172 -3.85 -8.57 4.04
CA PHE A 172 -4.69 -9.01 2.93
C PHE A 172 -5.92 -9.77 3.41
N LEU A 173 -5.74 -10.73 4.32
CA LEU A 173 -6.85 -11.51 4.88
C LEU A 173 -7.83 -10.61 5.64
N GLU A 174 -7.34 -9.64 6.41
CA GLU A 174 -8.15 -8.66 7.13
C GLU A 174 -9.05 -7.85 6.19
N LEU A 175 -8.48 -7.32 5.09
CA LEU A 175 -9.24 -6.60 4.08
C LEU A 175 -10.34 -7.46 3.46
N VAL A 176 -9.98 -8.67 3.05
CA VAL A 176 -10.94 -9.63 2.46
C VAL A 176 -12.01 -10.05 3.47
N HIS A 177 -11.67 -10.18 4.75
CA HIS A 177 -12.63 -10.49 5.81
C HIS A 177 -13.57 -9.32 6.13
N GLY A 178 -13.04 -8.10 6.18
CA GLY A 178 -13.83 -6.89 6.36
C GLY A 178 -14.90 -6.74 5.30
N GLU A 179 -14.54 -6.94 4.03
CA GLU A 179 -15.49 -6.91 2.91
C GLU A 179 -16.56 -8.01 3.04
N SER A 180 -16.16 -9.21 3.48
CA SER A 180 -17.11 -10.29 3.76
C SER A 180 -18.11 -9.97 4.86
N ILE A 181 -17.70 -9.27 5.93
CA ILE A 181 -18.60 -8.84 7.00
C ILE A 181 -19.56 -7.77 6.48
N ARG A 182 -19.04 -6.80 5.73
CA ARG A 182 -19.84 -5.71 5.14
C ARG A 182 -20.99 -6.28 4.30
N ARG A 183 -20.68 -7.19 3.37
CA ARG A 183 -21.67 -7.82 2.49
C ARG A 183 -22.70 -8.69 3.22
N GLN A 184 -22.27 -9.46 4.23
CA GLN A 184 -23.22 -10.21 5.09
C GLN A 184 -24.16 -9.28 5.85
N THR A 185 -23.64 -8.14 6.33
CA THR A 185 -24.42 -7.14 7.07
C THR A 185 -25.49 -6.51 6.19
N GLU A 186 -25.17 -6.17 4.94
CA GLU A 186 -26.14 -5.68 3.95
C GLU A 186 -27.30 -6.67 3.75
N ILE A 187 -27.01 -7.96 3.57
CA ILE A 187 -28.02 -9.01 3.37
C ILE A 187 -28.92 -9.19 4.59
N MET A 188 -28.34 -9.15 5.80
CA MET A 188 -29.10 -9.27 7.04
C MET A 188 -30.02 -8.08 7.29
N ASN A 189 -29.61 -6.88 6.87
CA ASN A 189 -30.40 -5.66 7.00
C ASN A 189 -31.45 -5.51 5.88
N ALA A 190 -31.16 -5.96 4.66
CA ALA A 190 -32.13 -5.95 3.56
C ALA A 190 -33.41 -6.74 3.90
N GLY A 191 -33.28 -7.89 4.58
CA GLY A 191 -34.42 -8.68 5.04
C GLY A 191 -35.25 -8.05 6.17
N LYS A 192 -34.76 -6.98 6.82
CA LYS A 192 -35.54 -6.22 7.81
C LYS A 192 -36.40 -5.13 7.15
N ALA A 193 -35.93 -4.54 6.06
CA ALA A 193 -36.68 -3.50 5.33
C ALA A 193 -37.96 -4.05 4.67
N GLU A 194 -37.91 -5.27 4.11
CA GLU A 194 -39.09 -5.91 3.52
C GLU A 194 -40.13 -6.37 4.57
N LYS A 195 -39.69 -6.80 5.74
CA LYS A 195 -40.60 -7.27 6.81
C LYS A 195 -41.32 -6.13 7.55
N GLY A 196 -40.77 -4.91 7.54
CA GLY A 196 -41.44 -3.74 8.10
C GLY A 196 -42.70 -3.35 7.33
N ILE A 197 -42.65 -3.44 6.00
CA ILE A 197 -43.77 -3.07 5.12
C ILE A 197 -44.87 -4.14 5.13
N ALA A 198 -44.50 -5.43 5.23
CA ALA A 198 -45.48 -6.53 5.28
C ALA A 198 -46.17 -6.69 6.66
N ALA A 199 -45.54 -6.25 7.75
CA ALA A 199 -46.13 -6.33 9.10
C ALA A 199 -47.17 -5.22 9.36
N GLU A 200 -47.06 -4.07 8.70
CA GLU A 200 -48.05 -2.97 8.82
C GLU A 200 -49.32 -3.23 8.00
N ALA A 201 -49.24 -4.00 6.90
CA ALA A 201 -50.41 -4.30 6.06
C ALA A 201 -51.39 -5.35 6.63
N HIS A 202 -51.02 -6.08 7.69
CA HIS A 202 -51.85 -7.13 8.29
C HIS A 202 -52.40 -6.80 9.69
N ALA A 203 -52.08 -5.62 10.24
CA ALA A 203 -52.58 -5.20 11.55
C ALA A 203 -53.95 -4.48 11.51
N GLU A 204 -54.49 -4.17 10.33
CA GLU A 204 -55.79 -3.50 10.16
C GLU A 204 -56.93 -4.43 9.68
N VAL A 205 -57.08 -5.65 10.22
CA VAL A 205 -58.39 -6.33 10.19
C VAL A 205 -58.55 -7.26 11.40
N LYS A 206 -59.00 -6.70 12.53
CA LYS A 206 -60.13 -7.20 13.34
C LYS A 206 -60.38 -6.32 14.56
#